data_AF-A0AAD3UES9-F1
#
_entry.id   AF-A0AAD3UES9-F1
#
_cell.length_a   1.000
_cell.length_b   1.000
_cell.length_c   1.000
_cell.angle_alpha   90.00
_cell.angle_beta   90.00
_cell.angle_gamma   90.00
#
_symmetry.space_group_name_H-M   'P 1'
#
loop_
_entity.id
_entity.type
_entity.pdbx_description
1 polymer ?
#
loop_
_entity_poly.entity_id
_entity_poly.type
_entity_poly.pdbx_seq_one_letter_code
_entity_poly.pdbx_strand_id
1 'polypeptide(L)'
;MPTHHNKERHMKRIAILFGLLCGSVLLANPVFANDAAQLQCEAQAAAKKLAGAAKTSFVGKCVKDAAGAKTGECEKAAADKKLAGAAKNSFVQKCVKDSAAK
;
A
#
# COMPACT_ATOMS: atom_id res chain seq x y z
N MET A 1 27.12 -21.45 -2.00
CA MET A 1 26.80 -20.21 -1.25
C MET A 1 25.29 -19.94 -1.26
N PRO A 2 24.53 -20.31 -0.20
CA PRO A 2 23.09 -20.01 -0.10
C PRO A 2 22.67 -19.22 1.17
N THR A 3 23.50 -18.30 1.68
CA THR A 3 23.31 -17.68 3.01
C THR A 3 22.82 -16.22 3.01
N HIS A 4 22.39 -15.64 1.87
CA HIS A 4 21.93 -14.24 1.84
C HIS A 4 20.40 -14.05 1.96
N HIS A 5 19.57 -15.00 1.49
CA HIS A 5 18.10 -14.83 1.46
C HIS A 5 17.41 -15.14 2.81
N ASN A 6 18.09 -15.85 3.71
CA ASN A 6 17.57 -16.16 5.06
C ASN A 6 17.73 -14.94 5.99
N LYS A 7 18.85 -14.21 5.87
CA LYS A 7 19.21 -13.06 6.72
C LYS A 7 18.23 -11.89 6.58
N GLU A 8 17.69 -11.64 5.38
CA GLU A 8 16.71 -10.58 5.14
C GLU A 8 15.34 -10.86 5.78
N ARG A 9 14.88 -12.12 5.77
CA ARG A 9 13.61 -12.51 6.42
C ARG A 9 13.75 -12.54 7.94
N HIS A 10 14.94 -12.90 8.44
CA HIS A 10 15.25 -12.84 9.86
C HIS A 10 15.30 -11.40 10.39
N MET A 11 15.90 -10.45 9.65
CA MET A 11 15.99 -9.05 10.07
C MET A 11 14.63 -8.35 10.13
N LYS A 12 13.72 -8.60 9.15
CA LYS A 12 12.34 -8.07 9.21
C LYS A 12 11.57 -8.65 10.40
N ARG A 13 11.71 -9.95 10.69
CA ARG A 13 11.03 -10.62 11.81
C ARG A 13 11.54 -10.16 13.19
N ILE A 14 12.86 -9.96 13.32
CA ILE A 14 13.48 -9.45 14.55
C ILE A 14 13.07 -7.98 14.79
N ALA A 15 13.01 -7.14 13.76
CA ALA A 15 12.57 -5.75 13.87
C ALA A 15 11.08 -5.61 14.25
N ILE A 16 10.22 -6.51 13.74
CA ILE A 16 8.78 -6.54 14.09
C ILE A 16 8.58 -6.97 15.56
N LEU A 17 9.34 -7.95 16.04
CA LEU A 17 9.25 -8.41 17.44
C LEU A 17 9.79 -7.39 18.43
N PHE A 18 10.85 -6.65 18.09
CA PHE A 18 11.35 -5.53 18.91
C PHE A 18 10.43 -4.30 18.85
N GLY A 19 9.80 -4.02 17.72
CA GLY A 19 8.87 -2.89 17.57
C GLY A 19 7.54 -3.09 18.30
N LEU A 20 7.08 -4.35 18.43
CA LEU A 20 5.83 -4.67 19.13
C LEU A 20 5.97 -4.52 20.66
N LEU A 21 7.16 -4.73 21.23
CA LEU A 21 7.37 -4.71 22.68
C LEU A 21 7.66 -3.31 23.26
N CYS A 22 8.08 -2.35 22.43
CA CYS A 22 8.39 -0.97 22.85
C CYS A 22 7.39 0.09 22.32
N GLY A 23 6.41 -0.31 21.51
CA GLY A 23 5.47 0.60 20.85
C GLY A 23 4.21 0.94 21.66
N SER A 24 4.21 0.73 22.97
CA SER A 24 3.19 1.28 23.85
C SER A 24 3.40 2.80 23.96
N VAL A 25 2.37 3.57 23.64
CA VAL A 25 2.30 5.04 23.72
C VAL A 25 2.79 5.77 22.46
N LEU A 26 1.90 5.98 21.48
CA LEU A 26 1.38 7.30 21.09
C LEU A 26 0.61 7.21 19.75
N LEU A 27 -0.63 7.67 19.80
CA LEU A 27 -1.47 8.01 18.66
C LEU A 27 -0.80 9.11 17.83
N ALA A 28 -0.53 8.86 16.56
CA ALA A 28 -0.48 9.91 15.55
C ALA A 28 -0.87 9.32 14.20
N ASN A 29 -1.95 9.87 13.63
CA ASN A 29 -2.41 9.59 12.27
C ASN A 29 -1.23 9.58 11.30
N PRO A 30 -1.03 8.52 10.49
CA PRO A 30 -0.15 8.64 9.34
C PRO A 30 -0.79 9.65 8.39
N VAL A 31 -0.19 10.83 8.29
CA VAL A 31 -0.45 11.76 7.18
C VAL A 31 -0.19 10.97 5.89
N PHE A 32 -1.23 10.83 5.08
CA PHE A 32 -1.22 9.99 3.89
C PHE A 32 -0.41 10.67 2.79
N ALA A 33 0.80 10.19 2.52
CA ALA A 33 1.51 10.51 1.30
C ALA A 33 1.01 9.58 0.16
N ASN A 34 -0.03 10.02 -0.56
CA ASN A 34 -0.42 9.46 -1.87
C ASN A 34 -1.16 10.54 -2.69
N ASP A 35 -0.41 11.56 -3.12
CA ASP A 35 -0.92 12.83 -3.64
C ASP A 35 -1.88 12.67 -4.84
N ALA A 36 -1.54 11.79 -5.79
CA ALA A 36 -2.35 11.59 -6.99
C ALA A 36 -3.72 10.92 -6.72
N ALA A 37 -3.74 9.84 -5.92
CA ALA A 37 -5.00 9.15 -5.61
C ALA A 37 -5.88 9.99 -4.68
N GLN A 38 -5.27 10.74 -3.76
CA GLN A 38 -5.99 11.65 -2.89
C GLN A 38 -6.71 12.74 -3.70
N LEU A 39 -6.01 13.39 -4.64
CA LEU A 39 -6.58 14.46 -5.46
C LEU A 39 -7.78 13.96 -6.29
N GLN A 40 -7.68 12.76 -6.87
CA GLN A 40 -8.78 12.13 -7.61
C GLN A 40 -9.96 11.79 -6.69
N CYS A 41 -9.70 11.24 -5.50
CA CYS A 41 -10.73 10.92 -4.52
C CYS A 41 -11.41 12.17 -3.93
N GLU A 42 -10.66 13.26 -3.74
CA GLU A 42 -11.20 14.55 -3.32
C GLU A 42 -12.06 15.20 -4.39
N ALA A 43 -11.67 15.12 -5.67
CA ALA A 43 -12.49 15.56 -6.79
C ALA A 43 -13.81 14.77 -6.87
N GLN A 44 -13.76 13.44 -6.67
CA GLN A 44 -14.97 12.62 -6.60
C GLN A 44 -15.84 12.96 -5.40
N ALA A 45 -15.24 13.21 -4.23
CA ALA A 45 -15.99 13.64 -3.04
C ALA A 45 -16.66 15.01 -3.25
N ALA A 46 -15.96 15.95 -3.90
CA ALA A 46 -16.47 17.26 -4.25
C ALA A 46 -17.59 17.19 -5.29
N ALA A 47 -17.46 16.34 -6.30
CA ALA A 47 -18.52 16.07 -7.28
C ALA A 47 -19.78 15.48 -6.64
N LYS A 48 -19.62 14.69 -5.57
CA LYS A 48 -20.70 14.16 -4.74
C LYS A 48 -21.20 15.16 -3.67
N LYS A 49 -20.66 16.38 -3.63
CA LYS A 49 -20.94 17.42 -2.62
C LYS A 49 -20.81 16.92 -1.18
N LEU A 50 -19.91 15.97 -0.94
CA LEU A 50 -19.61 15.49 0.40
C LEU A 50 -18.77 16.54 1.13
N ALA A 51 -19.23 16.96 2.30
CA ALA A 51 -18.55 17.94 3.15
C ALA A 51 -18.28 17.36 4.55
N GLY A 52 -17.33 17.98 5.27
CA GLY A 52 -16.99 17.58 6.64
C GLY A 52 -16.57 16.11 6.78
N ALA A 53 -17.03 15.45 7.83
CA ALA A 53 -16.68 14.07 8.14
C ALA A 53 -17.03 13.06 7.03
N ALA A 54 -18.06 13.36 6.23
CA ALA A 54 -18.46 12.52 5.09
C ALA A 54 -17.44 12.57 3.95
N LYS A 55 -16.86 13.76 3.68
CA LYS A 55 -15.75 13.92 2.72
C LYS A 55 -14.56 13.10 3.17
N THR A 56 -14.14 13.25 4.42
CA THR A 56 -12.96 12.54 4.97
C THR A 56 -13.15 11.02 4.94
N SER A 57 -14.32 10.53 5.29
CA SER A 57 -14.63 9.10 5.27
C SER A 57 -14.66 8.54 3.84
N PHE A 58 -15.22 9.29 2.89
CA PHE A 58 -15.26 8.90 1.49
C PHE A 58 -13.87 8.90 0.86
N VAL A 59 -13.10 9.98 1.04
CA VAL A 59 -11.73 10.07 0.55
C VAL A 59 -10.87 8.96 1.16
N GLY A 60 -10.98 8.74 2.48
CA GLY A 60 -10.27 7.66 3.16
C GLY A 60 -10.59 6.28 2.60
N LYS A 61 -11.88 5.99 2.31
CA LYS A 61 -12.28 4.73 1.65
C LYS A 61 -11.79 4.65 0.21
N CYS A 62 -11.92 5.73 -0.56
CA CYS A 62 -11.54 5.81 -1.95
C CYS A 62 -10.02 5.62 -2.14
N VAL A 63 -9.19 6.22 -1.29
CA VAL A 63 -7.73 6.01 -1.32
C VAL A 63 -7.37 4.57 -0.97
N LYS A 64 -8.06 3.97 0.01
CA LYS A 64 -7.86 2.57 0.39
C LYS A 64 -8.25 1.62 -0.75
N ASP A 65 -9.37 1.91 -1.41
CA ASP A 65 -9.86 1.16 -2.56
C ASP A 65 -8.92 1.30 -3.75
N ALA A 66 -8.46 2.52 -4.06
CA ALA A 66 -7.48 2.78 -5.12
C ALA A 66 -6.12 2.09 -4.88
N ALA A 67 -5.67 2.00 -3.61
CA ALA A 67 -4.48 1.24 -3.26
C ALA A 67 -4.69 -0.28 -3.46
N GLY A 68 -5.89 -0.78 -3.13
CA GLY A 68 -6.31 -2.15 -3.42
C GLY A 68 -6.41 -2.43 -4.92
N ALA A 69 -6.96 -1.50 -5.69
CA ALA A 69 -7.10 -1.58 -7.14
C ALA A 69 -5.74 -1.63 -7.84
N LYS A 70 -4.77 -0.78 -7.46
CA LYS A 70 -3.39 -0.86 -7.98
C LYS A 70 -2.76 -2.22 -7.71
N THR A 71 -2.95 -2.76 -6.51
CA THR A 71 -2.45 -4.11 -6.19
C THR A 71 -3.12 -5.16 -7.06
N GLY A 72 -4.45 -5.10 -7.21
CA GLY A 72 -5.22 -5.99 -8.07
C GLY A 72 -4.86 -5.91 -9.55
N GLU A 73 -4.61 -4.72 -10.09
CA GLU A 73 -4.12 -4.51 -11.46
C GLU A 73 -2.72 -5.09 -11.66
N CYS A 74 -1.82 -4.87 -10.69
CA CYS A 74 -0.49 -5.46 -10.71
C CYS A 74 -0.53 -7.00 -10.60
N GLU A 75 -1.46 -7.55 -9.81
CA GLU A 75 -1.69 -8.99 -9.72
C GLU A 75 -2.26 -9.57 -11.02
N LYS A 76 -3.17 -8.86 -11.67
CA LYS A 76 -3.75 -9.24 -12.96
C LYS A 76 -2.72 -9.18 -14.08
N ALA A 77 -1.88 -8.15 -14.10
CA ALA A 77 -0.75 -8.04 -15.01
C ALA A 77 0.30 -9.15 -14.78
N ALA A 78 0.53 -9.54 -13.53
CA ALA A 78 1.39 -10.68 -13.22
C ALA A 78 0.78 -12.00 -13.69
N ALA A 79 -0.54 -12.17 -13.53
CA ALA A 79 -1.26 -13.35 -14.00
C ALA A 79 -1.29 -13.46 -15.54
N ASP A 80 -1.45 -12.34 -16.23
CA ASP A 80 -1.38 -12.25 -17.70
C ASP A 80 0.00 -12.69 -18.23
N LYS A 81 1.07 -12.28 -17.53
CA LYS A 81 2.44 -12.74 -17.77
C LYS A 81 2.72 -14.17 -17.27
N LYS A 82 1.71 -14.89 -16.79
CA LYS A 82 1.80 -16.24 -16.20
C LYS A 82 2.86 -16.34 -15.09
N LEU A 83 3.10 -15.24 -14.37
CA LEU A 83 4.03 -15.22 -13.25
C LEU A 83 3.36 -15.89 -12.05
N ALA A 84 4.02 -16.89 -11.48
CA ALA A 84 3.56 -17.62 -10.31
C ALA A 84 4.59 -17.56 -9.17
N GLY A 85 4.13 -17.82 -7.95
CA GLY A 85 4.98 -17.89 -6.76
C GLY A 85 5.79 -16.62 -6.51
N ALA A 86 7.09 -16.78 -6.24
CA ALA A 86 7.99 -15.66 -5.91
C ALA A 86 8.09 -14.61 -7.04
N ALA A 87 8.00 -15.03 -8.30
CA ALA A 87 8.07 -14.12 -9.45
C ALA A 87 6.84 -13.20 -9.51
N LYS A 88 5.64 -13.72 -9.22
CA LYS A 88 4.42 -12.92 -9.08
C LYS A 88 4.60 -11.86 -8.00
N ASN A 89 5.07 -12.26 -6.81
CA ASN A 89 5.19 -11.35 -5.68
C ASN A 89 6.20 -10.22 -5.92
N SER A 90 7.34 -10.53 -6.54
CA SER A 90 8.35 -9.51 -6.90
C SER A 90 7.84 -8.56 -7.99
N PHE A 91 7.07 -9.06 -8.97
CA PHE A 91 6.47 -8.23 -10.00
C PHE A 91 5.41 -7.28 -9.42
N VAL A 92 4.51 -7.80 -8.59
CA VAL A 92 3.45 -7.00 -7.94
C VAL A 92 4.07 -5.91 -7.08
N GLN A 93 5.07 -6.24 -6.26
CA GLN A 93 5.82 -5.26 -5.45
C GLN A 93 6.49 -4.18 -6.31
N LYS A 94 7.12 -4.57 -7.42
CA LYS A 94 7.73 -3.61 -8.35
C LYS A 94 6.68 -2.72 -9.01
N CYS A 95 5.57 -3.29 -9.45
CA CYS A 95 4.47 -2.62 -10.14
C CYS A 95 3.76 -1.59 -9.24
N VAL A 96 3.44 -1.96 -8.00
CA VAL A 96 2.83 -1.03 -7.02
C VAL A 96 3.78 0.13 -6.72
N LYS A 97 5.09 -0.15 -6.60
CA LYS A 97 6.10 0.86 -6.31
C LYS A 97 6.36 1.81 -7.48
N ASP A 98 6.40 1.31 -8.70
CA ASP A 98 6.53 2.11 -9.92
C ASP A 98 5.30 3.02 -10.11
N SER A 99 4.10 2.47 -9.86
CA SER A 99 2.85 3.23 -9.89
C SER A 99 2.74 4.31 -8.82
N ALA A 100 3.57 4.26 -7.77
CA ALA A 100 3.63 5.29 -6.72
C ALA A 100 4.74 6.33 -6.97
N ALA A 101 5.65 6.07 -7.92
CA ALA A 101 6.75 6.94 -8.30
C ALA A 101 6.43 7.80 -9.54
N LYS A 102 5.21 7.68 -10.08
CA LYS A 102 4.75 8.34 -11.30
C LYS A 102 3.62 9.32 -11.01
#